data_AF-A0A076MU16-F1
#
_entry.id   AF-A0A076MU16-F1
#
_cell.length_a   1.000
_cell.length_b   1.000
_cell.length_c   1.000
_cell.angle_alpha   90.00
_cell.angle_beta   90.00
_cell.angle_gamma   90.00
#
_symmetry.space_group_name_H-M   'P 1'
#
loop_
_entity.id
_entity.type
_entity.pdbx_description
1 polymer ?
#
loop_
_entity_poly.entity_id
_entity_poly.type
_entity_poly.pdbx_seq_one_letter_code
_entity_poly.pdbx_strand_id
1 'polypeptide(L)'
;MEPSWQPGNDLEHALMAAIEEGDPQRYARVVLDATFHVPVFPDPGTPEREEVTRQLGLAEHDILVFTSPAELERFAGPVARGRTTATFAELTAGAAEGARLIIDPGLPITAVLPPAVVPELAEGRQETAPVSELRDIVRDEVRRIVPLLSLAEFAGDREPRTDLPPSNALENALAVALAERNEDAYMQALVSGEVVVPTTGPVPVNDLPGIPPLPWRLAGTDEIPVITVFSSVAMLEAVAGKQQHHTTDLLFNVFARWPDERHVLCFNPGADTQLVLSGQAVLEITDLIAADLAADS
;
A
#
# COMPACT_ATOMS: atom_id res chain seq x y z
N MET A 1 -19.14 -3.27 13.13
CA MET A 1 -18.92 -4.46 12.28
C MET A 1 -19.67 -4.22 11.00
N GLU A 2 -18.98 -3.66 10.01
CA GLU A 2 -19.44 -3.80 8.64
C GLU A 2 -19.36 -5.29 8.26
N PRO A 3 -20.24 -5.80 7.39
CA PRO A 3 -20.16 -7.19 6.97
C PRO A 3 -18.86 -7.41 6.21
N SER A 4 -18.06 -8.38 6.65
CA SER A 4 -16.96 -8.94 5.86
C SER A 4 -17.49 -9.28 4.47
N TRP A 5 -16.78 -8.88 3.41
CA TRP A 5 -17.13 -9.24 2.03
C TRP A 5 -17.44 -10.73 1.91
N GLN A 6 -18.42 -11.09 1.08
CA GLN A 6 -18.83 -12.46 0.82
C GLN A 6 -18.93 -12.66 -0.70
N PRO A 7 -18.53 -13.84 -1.22
CA PRO A 7 -18.71 -14.17 -2.63
C PRO A 7 -20.17 -14.00 -3.07
N GLY A 8 -20.40 -13.20 -4.11
CA GLY A 8 -21.72 -12.87 -4.66
C GLY A 8 -22.11 -13.70 -5.89
N ASN A 9 -21.17 -14.46 -6.48
CA ASN A 9 -21.43 -15.29 -7.66
C ASN A 9 -20.58 -16.58 -7.68
N ASP A 10 -20.87 -17.50 -8.59
CA ASP A 10 -20.21 -18.81 -8.68
C ASP A 10 -18.70 -18.71 -8.92
N LEU A 11 -18.26 -17.70 -9.68
CA LEU A 11 -16.85 -17.47 -9.96
C LEU A 11 -16.10 -17.07 -8.68
N GLU A 12 -16.64 -16.12 -7.92
CA GLU A 12 -16.07 -15.68 -6.64
C GLU A 12 -16.03 -16.82 -5.61
N HIS A 13 -17.07 -17.65 -5.56
CA HIS A 13 -17.08 -18.85 -4.70
C HIS A 13 -15.98 -19.83 -5.12
N ALA A 14 -15.79 -20.04 -6.42
CA ALA A 14 -14.76 -20.95 -6.93
C ALA A 14 -13.34 -20.44 -6.65
N LEU A 15 -13.09 -19.13 -6.78
CA LEU A 15 -11.82 -18.49 -6.45
C LEU A 15 -11.54 -18.55 -4.94
N MET A 16 -12.55 -18.23 -4.11
CA MET A 16 -12.42 -18.31 -2.65
C MET A 16 -12.12 -19.74 -2.19
N ALA A 17 -12.83 -20.75 -2.72
CA ALA A 17 -12.58 -22.14 -2.38
C ALA A 17 -11.15 -22.59 -2.73
N ALA A 18 -10.61 -22.13 -3.87
CA ALA A 18 -9.23 -22.44 -4.26
C ALA A 18 -8.20 -21.81 -3.29
N ILE A 19 -8.47 -20.61 -2.79
CA ILE A 19 -7.63 -19.94 -1.78
C ILE A 19 -7.69 -20.68 -0.45
N GLU A 20 -8.89 -21.02 0.03
CA GLU A 20 -9.09 -21.74 1.30
C GLU A 20 -8.42 -23.12 1.31
N GLU A 21 -8.43 -23.81 0.17
CA GLU A 21 -7.77 -25.10 -0.02
C GLU A 21 -6.25 -24.96 -0.25
N GLY A 22 -5.74 -23.75 -0.46
CA GLY A 22 -4.35 -23.51 -0.81
C GLY A 22 -3.95 -24.12 -2.16
N ASP A 23 -4.88 -24.14 -3.13
CA ASP A 23 -4.70 -24.74 -4.46
C ASP A 23 -4.59 -23.66 -5.55
N PRO A 24 -3.37 -23.14 -5.79
CA PRO A 24 -3.13 -22.12 -6.81
C PRO A 24 -3.35 -22.65 -8.24
N GLN A 25 -3.23 -23.96 -8.47
CA GLN A 25 -3.50 -24.56 -9.77
C GLN A 25 -5.00 -24.54 -10.07
N ARG A 26 -5.84 -24.79 -9.06
CA ARG A 26 -7.29 -24.61 -9.15
C ARG A 26 -7.66 -23.15 -9.34
N TYR A 27 -7.06 -22.23 -8.60
CA TYR A 27 -7.29 -20.79 -8.78
C TYR A 27 -7.00 -20.36 -10.22
N ALA A 28 -5.84 -20.74 -10.75
CA ALA A 28 -5.44 -20.41 -12.12
C ALA A 28 -6.38 -21.01 -13.18
N ARG A 29 -6.84 -22.26 -13.01
CA ARG A 29 -7.84 -22.87 -13.91
C ARG A 29 -9.16 -22.09 -13.91
N VAL A 30 -9.63 -21.67 -12.74
CA VAL A 30 -10.85 -20.86 -12.63
C VAL A 30 -10.67 -19.52 -13.35
N VAL A 31 -9.50 -18.87 -13.23
CA VAL A 31 -9.19 -17.62 -13.95
C VAL A 31 -9.15 -17.82 -15.47
N LEU A 32 -8.57 -18.91 -15.97
CA LEU A 32 -8.52 -19.20 -17.41
C LEU A 32 -9.92 -19.36 -18.02
N ASP A 33 -10.83 -19.99 -17.28
CA ASP A 33 -12.20 -20.27 -17.74
C ASP A 33 -13.16 -19.10 -17.49
N ALA A 34 -12.72 -18.06 -16.79
CA ALA A 34 -13.57 -16.95 -16.38
C ALA A 34 -13.86 -15.95 -17.51
N THR A 35 -15.05 -15.35 -17.42
CA THR A 35 -15.37 -14.08 -18.09
C THR A 35 -15.36 -12.98 -17.06
N PHE A 36 -14.52 -11.97 -17.28
CA PHE A 36 -14.37 -10.86 -16.37
C PHE A 36 -15.15 -9.64 -16.81
N HIS A 37 -15.40 -8.76 -15.85
CA HIS A 37 -15.83 -7.39 -16.07
C HIS A 37 -14.61 -6.46 -16.15
N VAL A 38 -14.55 -5.66 -17.21
CA VAL A 38 -13.41 -4.80 -17.50
C VAL A 38 -13.88 -3.35 -17.57
N PRO A 39 -13.28 -2.42 -16.79
CA PRO A 39 -13.62 -1.02 -16.87
C PRO A 39 -13.16 -0.43 -18.21
N VAL A 40 -14.03 0.36 -18.83
CA VAL A 40 -13.69 1.13 -20.02
C VAL A 40 -13.15 2.47 -19.57
N PHE A 41 -11.87 2.72 -19.84
CA PHE A 41 -11.19 3.95 -19.48
C PHE A 41 -11.07 4.91 -20.68
N PRO A 42 -10.69 6.19 -20.45
CA PRO A 42 -10.33 7.10 -21.53
C PRO A 42 -9.22 6.53 -22.44
N ASP A 43 -9.11 7.05 -23.66
CA ASP A 43 -8.18 6.54 -24.66
C ASP A 43 -6.71 6.61 -24.19
N PRO A 44 -5.87 5.62 -24.52
CA PRO A 44 -4.43 5.64 -24.24
C PRO A 44 -3.74 6.93 -24.68
N GLY A 45 -2.77 7.41 -23.89
CA GLY A 45 -1.98 8.61 -24.20
C GLY A 45 -2.72 9.95 -24.03
N THR A 46 -3.90 9.95 -23.41
CA THR A 46 -4.61 11.19 -23.03
C THR A 46 -4.27 11.61 -21.59
N PRO A 47 -4.26 12.92 -21.25
CA PRO A 47 -4.08 13.37 -19.86
C PRO A 47 -5.11 12.77 -18.90
N GLU A 48 -6.34 12.58 -19.36
CA GLU A 48 -7.40 11.94 -18.58
C GLU A 48 -7.09 10.46 -18.31
N ARG A 49 -6.49 9.75 -19.27
CA ARG A 49 -6.02 8.38 -19.05
C ARG A 49 -4.87 8.34 -18.05
N GLU A 50 -3.90 9.25 -18.15
CA GLU A 50 -2.78 9.35 -17.22
C GLU A 50 -3.27 9.58 -15.78
N GLU A 51 -4.26 10.48 -15.61
CA GLU A 51 -4.94 10.73 -14.34
C GLU A 51 -5.56 9.47 -13.75
N VAL A 52 -6.38 8.76 -14.53
CA VAL A 52 -7.02 7.51 -14.07
C VAL A 52 -5.99 6.47 -13.68
N THR A 53 -4.93 6.32 -14.48
CA THR A 53 -3.89 5.32 -14.24
C THR A 53 -3.14 5.63 -12.94
N ARG A 54 -2.83 6.91 -12.69
CA ARG A 54 -2.22 7.38 -11.44
C ARG A 54 -3.13 7.19 -10.23
N GLN A 55 -4.41 7.58 -10.31
CA GLN A 55 -5.37 7.45 -9.21
C GLN A 55 -5.55 6.00 -8.76
N LEU A 56 -5.54 5.07 -9.71
CA LEU A 56 -5.71 3.63 -9.45
C LEU A 56 -4.38 2.90 -9.17
N GLY A 57 -3.24 3.59 -9.19
CA GLY A 57 -1.92 2.96 -9.00
C GLY A 57 -1.55 1.93 -10.08
N LEU A 58 -2.09 2.10 -11.30
CA LEU A 58 -1.86 1.20 -12.41
C LEU A 58 -0.62 1.63 -13.22
N ALA A 59 -0.08 0.71 -14.01
CA ALA A 59 0.77 1.02 -15.15
C ALA A 59 -0.07 1.09 -16.44
N GLU A 60 0.48 1.71 -17.48
CA GLU A 60 -0.23 1.91 -18.77
C GLU A 60 -0.78 0.60 -19.37
N HIS A 61 -0.05 -0.50 -19.19
CA HIS A 61 -0.35 -1.82 -19.74
C HIS A 61 -0.95 -2.81 -18.74
N ASP A 62 -1.28 -2.36 -17.53
CA ASP A 62 -1.93 -3.24 -16.56
C ASP A 62 -3.37 -3.57 -17.01
N ILE A 63 -3.75 -4.83 -16.78
CA ILE A 63 -5.06 -5.38 -17.10
C ILE A 63 -5.84 -5.48 -15.78
N LEU A 64 -6.68 -4.50 -15.51
CA LEU A 64 -7.58 -4.49 -14.35
C LEU A 64 -8.89 -5.18 -14.69
N VAL A 65 -9.27 -6.19 -13.90
CA VAL A 65 -10.50 -6.96 -14.08
C VAL A 65 -11.23 -7.23 -12.77
N PHE A 66 -12.53 -7.47 -12.89
CA PHE A 66 -13.42 -7.74 -11.78
C PHE A 66 -14.29 -8.97 -12.02
N THR A 67 -14.57 -9.73 -10.97
CA THR A 67 -15.46 -10.90 -11.03
C THR A 67 -16.93 -10.52 -11.00
N SER A 68 -17.28 -9.29 -10.60
CA SER A 68 -18.67 -8.83 -10.62
C SER A 68 -18.85 -7.38 -11.09
N PRO A 69 -20.06 -7.02 -11.57
CA PRO A 69 -20.43 -5.63 -11.85
C PRO A 69 -20.28 -4.73 -10.63
N ALA A 70 -20.63 -5.26 -9.45
CA ALA A 70 -20.73 -4.50 -8.22
C ALA A 70 -19.35 -4.09 -7.72
N GLU A 71 -18.37 -4.99 -7.79
CA GLU A 71 -17.00 -4.70 -7.38
C GLU A 71 -16.30 -3.74 -8.35
N LEU A 72 -16.55 -3.87 -9.65
CA LEU A 72 -16.07 -2.89 -10.64
C LEU A 72 -16.61 -1.49 -10.35
N GLU A 73 -17.91 -1.36 -10.15
CA GLU A 73 -18.54 -0.05 -9.88
C GLU A 73 -18.03 0.54 -8.56
N ARG A 74 -17.86 -0.31 -7.54
CA ARG A 74 -17.33 0.11 -6.23
C ARG A 74 -15.90 0.64 -6.33
N PHE A 75 -15.03 -0.03 -7.10
CA PHE A 75 -13.61 0.33 -7.18
C PHE A 75 -13.31 1.38 -8.26
N ALA A 76 -13.83 1.18 -9.47
CA ALA A 76 -13.49 1.97 -10.65
C ALA A 76 -14.64 2.87 -11.14
N GLY A 77 -15.84 2.81 -10.57
CA GLY A 77 -17.01 3.59 -11.00
C GLY A 77 -16.77 5.10 -11.17
N PRO A 78 -16.06 5.78 -10.25
CA PRO A 78 -15.78 7.22 -10.40
C PRO A 78 -14.97 7.61 -11.65
N VAL A 79 -14.18 6.68 -12.19
CA VAL A 79 -13.22 6.92 -13.28
C VAL A 79 -13.52 6.15 -14.56
N ALA A 80 -14.30 5.07 -14.46
CA ALA A 80 -14.73 4.28 -15.61
C ALA A 80 -15.79 5.02 -16.43
N ARG A 81 -15.64 5.02 -17.76
CA ARG A 81 -16.63 5.52 -18.72
C ARG A 81 -17.72 4.51 -19.02
N GLY A 82 -17.53 3.28 -18.57
CA GLY A 82 -18.44 2.17 -18.76
C GLY A 82 -17.74 0.87 -18.40
N ARG A 83 -18.37 -0.23 -18.81
CA ARG A 83 -17.89 -1.58 -18.53
C ARG A 83 -18.12 -2.46 -19.74
N THR A 84 -17.16 -3.33 -20.01
CA THR A 84 -17.30 -4.43 -20.95
C THR A 84 -17.06 -5.76 -20.24
N THR A 85 -17.18 -6.86 -20.97
CA THR A 85 -16.77 -8.19 -20.53
C THR A 85 -15.74 -8.77 -21.48
N ALA A 86 -14.79 -9.52 -20.95
CA ALA A 86 -13.78 -10.20 -21.74
C ALA A 86 -13.33 -11.48 -21.04
N THR A 87 -13.01 -12.50 -21.83
CA THR A 87 -12.35 -13.72 -21.37
C THR A 87 -10.87 -13.48 -21.11
N PHE A 88 -10.23 -14.35 -20.33
CA PHE A 88 -8.78 -14.30 -20.13
C PHE A 88 -8.01 -14.29 -21.47
N ALA A 89 -8.42 -15.11 -22.44
CA ALA A 89 -7.77 -15.18 -23.75
C ALA A 89 -7.87 -13.85 -24.53
N GLU A 90 -9.01 -13.17 -24.47
CA GLU A 90 -9.21 -11.87 -25.12
C GLU A 90 -8.39 -10.76 -24.44
N LEU A 91 -8.37 -10.76 -23.11
CA LEU A 91 -7.62 -9.78 -22.31
C LEU A 91 -6.11 -9.84 -22.56
N THR A 92 -5.60 -11.04 -22.81
CA THR A 92 -4.17 -11.31 -22.89
C THR A 92 -3.66 -11.38 -24.33
N ALA A 93 -4.56 -11.31 -25.30
CA ALA A 93 -4.23 -11.27 -26.72
C ALA A 93 -3.40 -10.00 -27.03
N GLY A 94 -2.08 -10.18 -27.17
CA GLY A 94 -1.16 -9.07 -27.45
C GLY A 94 -0.84 -8.21 -26.23
N ALA A 95 -1.01 -8.74 -25.01
CA ALA A 95 -0.56 -8.07 -23.80
C ALA A 95 0.94 -7.71 -23.89
N ALA A 96 1.29 -6.50 -23.44
CA ALA A 96 2.66 -6.03 -23.46
C ALA A 96 3.55 -6.87 -22.53
N GLU A 97 4.83 -6.95 -22.85
CA GLU A 97 5.83 -7.54 -21.96
C GLU A 97 5.86 -6.75 -20.64
N GLY A 98 5.74 -7.46 -19.51
CA GLY A 98 5.65 -6.84 -18.18
C GLY A 98 4.26 -6.38 -17.74
N ALA A 99 3.21 -6.58 -18.56
CA ALA A 99 1.82 -6.34 -18.13
C ALA A 99 1.46 -7.20 -16.91
N ARG A 100 0.67 -6.63 -15.99
CA ARG A 100 0.11 -7.36 -14.85
C ARG A 100 -1.39 -7.58 -15.05
N LEU A 101 -1.88 -8.77 -14.74
CA LEU A 101 -3.30 -9.04 -14.53
C LEU A 101 -3.63 -8.77 -13.06
N ILE A 102 -4.56 -7.85 -12.81
CA ILE A 102 -5.00 -7.44 -11.47
C ILE A 102 -6.48 -7.81 -11.36
N ILE A 103 -6.79 -8.78 -10.50
CA ILE A 103 -8.14 -9.31 -10.28
C ILE A 103 -8.66 -8.78 -8.94
N ASP A 104 -9.82 -8.13 -8.97
CA ASP A 104 -10.58 -7.66 -7.80
C ASP A 104 -9.71 -7.06 -6.68
N PRO A 105 -8.98 -5.96 -6.95
CA PRO A 105 -8.06 -5.37 -5.99
C PRO A 105 -8.74 -4.99 -4.68
N GLY A 106 -8.14 -5.42 -3.55
CA GLY A 106 -8.64 -5.15 -2.21
C GLY A 106 -9.68 -6.14 -1.70
N LEU A 107 -9.96 -7.22 -2.42
CA LEU A 107 -10.85 -8.31 -1.98
C LEU A 107 -10.05 -9.54 -1.51
N PRO A 108 -10.64 -10.42 -0.67
CA PRO A 108 -9.99 -11.68 -0.27
C PRO A 108 -9.57 -12.58 -1.42
N ILE A 109 -10.21 -12.43 -2.59
CA ILE A 109 -9.91 -13.17 -3.82
C ILE A 109 -8.90 -12.47 -4.74
N THR A 110 -8.30 -11.34 -4.31
CA THR A 110 -7.36 -10.56 -5.11
C THR A 110 -6.21 -11.43 -5.63
N ALA A 111 -5.83 -11.19 -6.88
CA ALA A 111 -4.56 -11.67 -7.42
C ALA A 111 -3.91 -10.62 -8.32
N VAL A 112 -2.58 -10.51 -8.23
CA VAL A 112 -1.74 -9.69 -9.11
C VAL A 112 -0.63 -10.57 -9.66
N LEU A 113 -0.68 -10.87 -10.95
CA LEU A 113 0.29 -11.76 -11.57
C LEU A 113 0.50 -11.44 -13.06
N PRO A 114 1.68 -11.77 -13.62
CA PRO A 114 1.88 -11.70 -15.06
C PRO A 114 0.87 -12.63 -15.78
N PRO A 115 0.24 -12.18 -16.87
CA PRO A 115 -0.71 -13.03 -17.60
C PRO A 115 -0.10 -14.37 -18.06
N ALA A 116 1.17 -14.38 -18.46
CA ALA A 116 1.86 -15.58 -18.91
C ALA A 116 1.97 -16.68 -17.83
N VAL A 117 1.96 -16.30 -16.55
CA VAL A 117 2.08 -17.20 -15.39
C VAL A 117 0.79 -18.00 -15.16
N VAL A 118 -0.38 -17.46 -15.53
CA VAL A 118 -1.69 -18.11 -15.30
C VAL A 118 -1.78 -19.50 -15.96
N PRO A 119 -1.52 -19.67 -17.28
CA PRO A 119 -1.56 -20.99 -17.90
C PRO A 119 -0.48 -21.94 -17.35
N GLU A 120 0.69 -21.44 -16.96
CA GLU A 120 1.75 -22.27 -16.39
C GLU A 120 1.37 -22.82 -15.01
N LEU A 121 0.73 -22.00 -14.17
CA LEU A 121 0.17 -22.43 -12.88
C LEU A 121 -0.97 -23.44 -13.07
N ALA A 122 -1.88 -23.18 -14.02
CA ALA A 122 -3.01 -24.07 -14.28
C ALA A 122 -2.58 -25.47 -14.75
N GLU A 123 -1.49 -25.55 -15.51
CA GLU A 123 -0.90 -26.80 -15.98
C GLU A 123 0.09 -27.43 -14.99
N GLY A 124 0.35 -26.78 -13.86
CA GLY A 124 1.32 -27.23 -12.86
C GLY A 124 2.77 -27.22 -13.37
N ARG A 125 3.06 -26.47 -14.44
CA ARG A 125 4.41 -26.30 -15.01
C ARG A 125 5.23 -25.26 -14.25
N GLN A 126 4.55 -24.32 -13.60
CA GLN A 126 5.14 -23.57 -12.51
C GLN A 126 4.94 -24.35 -11.22
N GLU A 127 6.03 -24.77 -10.59
CA GLU A 127 6.00 -24.90 -9.14
C GLU A 127 5.62 -23.53 -8.60
N THR A 128 4.63 -23.49 -7.69
CA THR A 128 4.28 -22.28 -6.94
C THR A 128 5.57 -21.51 -6.66
N ALA A 129 5.66 -20.26 -7.15
CA ALA A 129 6.85 -19.46 -6.91
C ALA A 129 7.23 -19.65 -5.44
N PRO A 130 8.50 -19.98 -5.11
CA PRO A 130 8.88 -20.22 -3.73
C PRO A 130 8.25 -19.15 -2.87
N VAL A 131 7.66 -19.52 -1.73
CA VAL A 131 6.88 -18.58 -0.91
C VAL A 131 7.64 -17.25 -0.68
N SER A 132 8.97 -17.24 -0.74
CA SER A 132 9.82 -16.05 -0.81
C SER A 132 9.56 -15.12 -2.01
N GLU A 133 9.49 -15.61 -3.25
CA GLU A 133 9.24 -14.80 -4.45
C GLU A 133 7.81 -14.20 -4.43
N LEU A 134 6.81 -14.99 -4.03
CA LEU A 134 5.45 -14.50 -3.81
C LEU A 134 5.39 -13.46 -2.68
N ARG A 135 6.15 -13.65 -1.59
CA ARG A 135 6.29 -12.67 -0.51
C ARG A 135 6.96 -11.39 -0.98
N ASP A 136 7.95 -11.47 -1.85
CA ASP A 136 8.65 -10.29 -2.37
C ASP A 136 7.74 -9.50 -3.31
N ILE A 137 6.98 -10.17 -4.18
CA ILE A 137 5.97 -9.52 -5.02
C ILE A 137 4.89 -8.83 -4.16
N VAL A 138 4.34 -9.52 -3.16
CA VAL A 138 3.34 -8.95 -2.26
C VAL A 138 3.93 -7.79 -1.45
N ARG A 139 5.17 -7.90 -0.97
CA ARG A 139 5.88 -6.83 -0.25
C ARG A 139 6.07 -5.60 -1.13
N ASP A 140 6.49 -5.78 -2.38
CA ASP A 140 6.69 -4.71 -3.34
C ASP A 140 5.35 -4.04 -3.71
N GLU A 141 4.27 -4.82 -3.78
CA GLU A 141 2.92 -4.28 -3.98
C GLU A 141 2.45 -3.46 -2.77
N VAL A 142 2.63 -3.99 -1.55
CA VAL A 142 2.31 -3.26 -0.31
C VAL A 142 3.10 -1.95 -0.25
N ARG A 143 4.40 -1.95 -0.60
CA ARG A 143 5.22 -0.74 -0.64
C ARG A 143 4.73 0.31 -1.65
N ARG A 144 4.05 -0.11 -2.72
CA ARG A 144 3.44 0.80 -3.70
C ARG A 144 2.06 1.29 -3.30
N ILE A 145 1.22 0.43 -2.72
CA ILE A 145 -0.15 0.77 -2.33
C ILE A 145 -0.20 1.62 -1.07
N VAL A 146 0.67 1.36 -0.08
CA VAL A 146 0.64 2.02 1.24
C VAL A 146 0.73 3.56 1.17
N PRO A 147 1.62 4.16 0.35
CA PRO A 147 1.61 5.60 0.15
C PRO A 147 0.30 6.12 -0.45
N LEU A 148 -0.28 5.41 -1.41
CA LEU A 148 -1.55 5.79 -2.03
C LEU A 148 -2.69 5.76 -1.02
N LEU A 149 -2.74 4.73 -0.16
CA LEU A 149 -3.72 4.65 0.94
C LEU A 149 -3.57 5.81 1.93
N SER A 150 -2.33 6.18 2.24
CA SER A 150 -2.03 7.33 3.11
C SER A 150 -2.50 8.64 2.46
N LEU A 151 -2.16 8.85 1.19
CA LEU A 151 -2.59 10.04 0.47
C LEU A 151 -4.11 10.10 0.34
N ALA A 152 -4.79 9.00 0.06
CA ALA A 152 -6.25 8.96 -0.03
C ALA A 152 -6.93 9.38 1.28
N GLU A 153 -6.47 8.85 2.43
CA GLU A 153 -7.01 9.23 3.76
C GLU A 153 -6.76 10.70 4.09
N PHE A 154 -5.54 11.19 3.86
CA PHE A 154 -5.14 12.52 4.33
C PHE A 154 -5.44 13.64 3.34
N ALA A 155 -5.22 13.43 2.05
CA ALA A 155 -5.43 14.45 1.04
C ALA A 155 -6.93 14.66 0.75
N GLY A 156 -7.72 13.58 0.78
CA GLY A 156 -9.11 13.59 0.31
C GLY A 156 -9.15 13.99 -1.17
N ASP A 157 -10.06 14.91 -1.53
CA ASP A 157 -10.19 15.42 -2.91
C ASP A 157 -9.09 16.43 -3.33
N ARG A 158 -8.12 16.73 -2.45
CA ARG A 158 -7.07 17.72 -2.73
C ARG A 158 -5.85 17.05 -3.34
N GLU A 159 -5.22 17.71 -4.30
CA GLU A 159 -3.91 17.30 -4.77
C GLU A 159 -2.86 17.54 -3.66
N PRO A 160 -2.21 16.50 -3.13
CA PRO A 160 -1.19 16.64 -2.10
C PRO A 160 0.08 17.24 -2.71
N ARG A 161 0.73 18.16 -1.98
CA ARG A 161 2.07 18.64 -2.36
C ARG A 161 3.12 17.95 -1.51
N THR A 162 4.04 17.26 -2.16
CA THR A 162 5.08 16.44 -1.53
C THR A 162 6.50 16.85 -1.91
N ASP A 163 6.64 17.83 -2.80
CA ASP A 163 7.89 18.37 -3.35
C ASP A 163 8.41 19.59 -2.56
N LEU A 164 8.23 19.56 -1.24
CA LEU A 164 8.66 20.67 -0.39
C LEU A 164 10.18 20.68 -0.22
N PRO A 165 10.82 21.87 -0.21
CA PRO A 165 12.22 21.96 0.14
C PRO A 165 12.43 21.61 1.62
N PRO A 166 13.58 20.98 1.99
CA PRO A 166 13.91 20.69 3.38
C PRO A 166 13.82 21.92 4.28
N SER A 167 13.10 21.78 5.39
CA SER A 167 12.74 22.87 6.30
C SER A 167 13.27 22.70 7.72
N ASN A 168 13.70 21.48 8.09
CA ASN A 168 14.21 21.17 9.43
C ASN A 168 15.47 20.28 9.39
N ALA A 169 16.07 20.02 10.54
CA ALA A 169 17.31 19.25 10.64
C ALA A 169 17.18 17.82 10.11
N LEU A 170 16.05 17.15 10.39
CA LEU A 170 15.75 15.81 9.87
C LEU A 170 15.70 15.81 8.34
N GLU A 171 14.89 16.68 7.74
CA GLU A 171 14.72 16.78 6.28
C GLU A 171 16.04 17.12 5.57
N ASN A 172 16.86 18.00 6.16
CA ASN A 172 18.19 18.29 5.62
C ASN A 172 19.12 17.07 5.68
N ALA A 173 19.13 16.33 6.79
CA ALA A 173 19.92 15.12 6.92
C ALA A 173 19.47 14.02 5.93
N LEU A 174 18.16 13.82 5.77
CA LEU A 174 17.62 12.89 4.79
C LEU A 174 17.97 13.29 3.35
N ALA A 175 17.88 14.58 3.02
CA ALA A 175 18.24 15.08 1.69
C ALA A 175 19.74 14.86 1.37
N VAL A 176 20.63 15.09 2.34
CA VAL A 176 22.07 14.80 2.20
C VAL A 176 22.30 13.31 2.01
N ALA A 177 21.70 12.47 2.85
CA ALA A 177 21.85 11.02 2.76
C ALA A 177 21.36 10.46 1.41
N LEU A 178 20.25 10.97 0.88
CA LEU A 178 19.75 10.61 -0.45
C LEU A 178 20.70 11.04 -1.57
N ALA A 179 21.23 12.28 -1.50
CA ALA A 179 22.17 12.79 -2.48
C ALA A 179 23.47 11.96 -2.53
N GLU A 180 23.91 11.48 -1.38
CA GLU A 180 25.10 10.63 -1.23
C GLU A 180 24.81 9.13 -1.42
N ARG A 181 23.54 8.74 -1.58
CA ARG A 181 23.08 7.33 -1.61
C ARG A 181 23.56 6.53 -0.39
N ASN A 182 23.52 7.17 0.77
CA ASN A 182 23.98 6.62 2.03
C ASN A 182 22.78 6.15 2.86
N GLU A 183 22.42 4.87 2.70
CA GLU A 183 21.28 4.25 3.38
C GLU A 183 21.45 4.23 4.91
N ASP A 184 22.66 4.00 5.40
CA ASP A 184 22.96 3.99 6.84
C ASP A 184 22.74 5.38 7.45
N ALA A 185 23.22 6.44 6.79
CA ALA A 185 23.00 7.82 7.22
C ALA A 185 21.51 8.20 7.15
N TYR A 186 20.78 7.72 6.14
CA TYR A 186 19.34 7.94 6.01
C TYR A 186 18.60 7.31 7.20
N MET A 187 18.84 6.03 7.49
CA MET A 187 18.19 5.33 8.59
C MET A 187 18.57 5.91 9.95
N GLN A 188 19.83 6.28 10.15
CA GLN A 188 20.29 6.92 11.38
C GLN A 188 19.60 8.27 11.62
N ALA A 189 19.53 9.12 10.57
CA ALA A 189 18.84 10.40 10.63
C ALA A 189 17.36 10.22 10.95
N LEU A 190 16.71 9.23 10.31
CA LEU A 190 15.28 8.97 10.46
C LEU A 190 14.93 8.48 11.87
N VAL A 191 15.65 7.48 12.40
CA VAL A 191 15.41 6.91 13.74
C VAL A 191 15.65 7.94 14.85
N SER A 192 16.64 8.80 14.68
CA SER A 192 16.99 9.86 15.65
C SER A 192 16.20 11.15 15.45
N GLY A 193 15.37 11.21 14.42
CA GLY A 193 14.64 12.41 14.01
C GLY A 193 13.35 12.61 14.80
N GLU A 194 12.98 13.86 15.03
CA GLU A 194 11.62 14.22 15.44
C GLU A 194 10.70 14.15 14.23
N VAL A 195 9.57 13.49 14.42
CA VAL A 195 8.54 13.27 13.41
C VAL A 195 7.18 13.73 13.91
N VAL A 196 6.29 14.01 12.96
CA VAL A 196 4.92 14.43 13.20
C VAL A 196 3.99 13.26 12.94
N VAL A 197 3.22 12.90 13.95
CA VAL A 197 2.26 11.79 13.90
C VAL A 197 0.84 12.35 13.96
N PRO A 198 0.02 12.16 12.92
CA PRO A 198 -1.40 12.52 12.94
C PRO A 198 -2.16 11.68 13.96
N THR A 199 -3.11 12.30 14.64
CA THR A 199 -3.90 11.68 15.70
C THR A 199 -5.39 11.94 15.50
N THR A 200 -6.25 11.09 16.08
CA THR A 200 -7.71 11.27 15.99
C THR A 200 -8.22 12.41 16.87
N GLY A 201 -7.41 12.87 17.82
CA GLY A 201 -7.70 14.00 18.71
C GLY A 201 -6.45 14.58 19.34
N PRO A 202 -6.59 15.63 20.18
CA PRO A 202 -5.48 16.22 20.92
C PRO A 202 -4.79 15.19 21.81
N VAL A 203 -3.46 15.11 21.74
CA VAL A 203 -2.64 14.29 22.64
C VAL A 203 -2.25 15.14 23.85
N PRO A 204 -2.62 14.75 25.08
CA PRO A 204 -2.18 15.47 26.27
C PRO A 204 -0.66 15.39 26.43
N VAL A 205 -0.08 16.44 27.01
CA VAL A 205 1.33 16.38 27.47
C VAL A 205 1.44 15.24 28.48
N ASN A 206 2.36 14.31 28.22
CA ASN A 206 2.55 13.17 29.10
C ASN A 206 3.45 13.55 30.29
N ASP A 207 2.83 13.88 31.41
CA ASP A 207 3.51 14.17 32.67
C ASP A 207 3.79 12.91 33.51
N LEU A 208 3.42 11.71 33.02
CA LEU A 208 3.55 10.44 33.72
C LEU A 208 4.76 9.63 33.24
N PRO A 209 5.41 8.85 34.14
CA PRO A 209 6.45 7.92 33.74
C PRO A 209 5.90 6.81 32.84
N GLY A 210 6.57 6.56 31.73
CA GLY A 210 6.15 5.60 30.70
C GLY A 210 5.77 6.29 29.39
N ILE A 211 5.48 5.48 28.38
CA ILE A 211 5.16 5.94 27.03
C ILE A 211 3.70 5.56 26.75
N PRO A 212 2.73 6.47 26.91
CA PRO A 212 1.31 6.15 26.71
C PRO A 212 1.04 5.84 25.23
N PRO A 213 0.02 5.00 24.94
CA PRO A 213 -0.39 4.74 23.56
C PRO A 213 -0.90 6.02 22.91
N LEU A 214 -0.67 6.16 21.60
CA LEU A 214 -1.20 7.27 20.83
C LEU A 214 -2.61 6.97 20.32
N PRO A 215 -3.49 7.98 20.23
CA PRO A 215 -4.75 7.87 19.51
C PRO A 215 -4.47 7.97 18.01
N TRP A 216 -3.87 6.91 17.45
CA TRP A 216 -3.44 6.83 16.05
C TRP A 216 -4.57 7.21 15.12
N ARG A 217 -4.30 8.13 14.19
CA ARG A 217 -5.14 8.28 13.01
C ARG A 217 -4.61 7.37 11.91
N LEU A 218 -5.32 6.28 11.69
CA LEU A 218 -4.96 5.28 10.70
C LEU A 218 -5.42 5.70 9.30
N ALA A 219 -4.63 5.32 8.30
CA ALA A 219 -5.03 5.28 6.90
C ALA A 219 -5.16 3.80 6.45
N GLY A 220 -5.59 3.59 5.21
CA GLY A 220 -5.72 2.26 4.63
C GLY A 220 -7.01 1.54 5.02
N THR A 221 -6.94 0.20 5.08
CA THR A 221 -8.08 -0.66 5.37
C THR A 221 -7.83 -1.49 6.63
N ASP A 222 -8.83 -2.25 7.09
CA ASP A 222 -8.67 -3.13 8.26
C ASP A 222 -7.62 -4.24 8.01
N GLU A 223 -7.43 -4.63 6.74
CA GLU A 223 -6.43 -5.60 6.29
C GLU A 223 -5.02 -5.01 6.24
N ILE A 224 -4.89 -3.74 5.85
CA ILE A 224 -3.62 -3.02 5.76
C ILE A 224 -3.75 -1.70 6.55
N PRO A 225 -3.71 -1.76 7.89
CA PRO A 225 -3.79 -0.56 8.72
C PRO A 225 -2.46 0.20 8.59
N VAL A 226 -2.51 1.43 8.09
CA VAL A 226 -1.33 2.25 7.85
C VAL A 226 -1.21 3.34 8.91
N ILE A 227 -0.06 3.40 9.58
CA ILE A 227 0.32 4.53 10.42
C ILE A 227 1.19 5.46 9.58
N THR A 228 0.62 6.62 9.22
CA THR A 228 1.33 7.64 8.43
C THR A 228 2.09 8.59 9.34
N VAL A 229 3.33 8.89 9.00
CA VAL A 229 4.22 9.76 9.76
C VAL A 229 4.85 10.78 8.81
N PHE A 230 5.01 12.02 9.28
CA PHE A 230 5.54 13.12 8.49
C PHE A 230 6.84 13.67 9.08
N SER A 231 7.74 14.17 8.25
CA SER A 231 8.98 14.80 8.69
C SER A 231 8.77 16.17 9.34
N SER A 232 7.62 16.81 9.10
CA SER A 232 7.30 18.14 9.62
C SER A 232 5.80 18.42 9.60
N VAL A 233 5.39 19.42 10.39
CA VAL A 233 4.02 19.95 10.34
C VAL A 233 3.74 20.57 8.97
N ALA A 234 4.74 21.19 8.35
CA ALA A 234 4.60 21.74 7.00
C ALA A 234 4.30 20.65 5.96
N MET A 235 4.98 19.51 6.05
CA MET A 235 4.71 18.35 5.19
C MET A 235 3.32 17.76 5.45
N LEU A 236 2.94 17.58 6.73
CA LEU A 236 1.59 17.17 7.09
C LEU A 236 0.54 18.14 6.51
N GLU A 237 0.72 19.45 6.66
CA GLU A 237 -0.24 20.44 6.15
C GLU A 237 -0.30 20.48 4.62
N ALA A 238 0.82 20.21 3.94
CA ALA A 238 0.85 20.17 2.49
C ALA A 238 0.11 18.96 1.91
N VAL A 239 0.10 17.84 2.63
CA VAL A 239 -0.67 16.64 2.26
C VAL A 239 -2.10 16.74 2.81
N ALA A 240 -2.25 16.86 4.13
CA ALA A 240 -3.52 16.74 4.86
C ALA A 240 -4.28 18.07 5.09
N GLY A 241 -3.71 19.20 4.68
CA GLY A 241 -4.31 20.51 4.93
C GLY A 241 -4.12 20.97 6.38
N LYS A 242 -4.56 22.18 6.68
CA LYS A 242 -4.42 22.78 8.01
C LYS A 242 -5.41 22.17 9.01
N GLN A 243 -5.13 22.37 10.31
CA GLN A 243 -6.00 22.00 11.44
C GLN A 243 -6.05 20.48 11.75
N GLN A 244 -5.08 19.70 11.28
CA GLN A 244 -4.98 18.29 11.69
C GLN A 244 -4.48 18.18 13.12
N HIS A 245 -5.13 17.34 13.92
CA HIS A 245 -4.58 16.91 15.20
C HIS A 245 -3.33 16.06 14.95
N HIS A 246 -2.26 16.41 15.64
CA HIS A 246 -0.99 15.71 15.55
C HIS A 246 -0.22 15.87 16.86
N THR A 247 0.76 14.99 17.05
CA THR A 247 1.81 15.14 18.04
C THR A 247 3.17 15.13 17.34
N THR A 248 4.19 15.67 17.99
CA THR A 248 5.59 15.58 17.55
C THR A 248 6.36 14.78 18.59
N ASP A 249 7.16 13.81 18.14
CA ASP A 249 8.00 12.99 19.00
C ASP A 249 9.17 12.39 18.19
N LEU A 250 10.17 11.84 18.87
CA LEU A 250 11.21 11.07 18.19
C LEU A 250 10.61 9.84 17.52
N LEU A 251 11.05 9.51 16.30
CA LEU A 251 10.54 8.33 15.58
C LEU A 251 10.75 7.05 16.38
N PHE A 252 11.86 6.94 17.10
CA PHE A 252 12.07 5.84 18.04
C PHE A 252 10.95 5.70 19.08
N ASN A 253 10.48 6.80 19.67
CA ASN A 253 9.37 6.77 20.63
C ASN A 253 8.05 6.39 19.95
N VAL A 254 7.88 6.73 18.66
CA VAL A 254 6.74 6.26 17.86
C VAL A 254 6.80 4.74 17.69
N PHE A 255 7.99 4.18 17.42
CA PHE A 255 8.19 2.73 17.32
C PHE A 255 7.96 2.01 18.65
N ALA A 256 8.38 2.60 19.77
CA ALA A 256 8.10 2.04 21.09
C ALA A 256 6.59 1.95 21.43
N ARG A 257 5.74 2.68 20.69
CA ARG A 257 4.27 2.65 20.82
C ARG A 257 3.60 1.80 19.75
N TRP A 258 4.38 1.12 18.90
CA TRP A 258 3.84 0.42 17.73
C TRP A 258 2.79 -0.61 18.15
N PRO A 259 1.57 -0.63 17.56
CA PRO A 259 0.50 -1.47 18.09
C PRO A 259 0.79 -2.97 17.99
N ASP A 260 1.14 -3.43 16.78
CA ASP A 260 1.47 -4.81 16.47
C ASP A 260 2.07 -4.93 15.06
N GLU A 261 2.43 -6.15 14.65
CA GLU A 261 3.05 -6.45 13.35
C GLU A 261 2.15 -6.21 12.13
N ARG A 262 0.84 -6.09 12.30
CA ARG A 262 -0.11 -5.84 11.20
C ARG A 262 -0.06 -4.41 10.69
N HIS A 263 0.41 -3.48 11.52
CA HIS A 263 0.44 -2.06 11.17
C HIS A 263 1.65 -1.74 10.31
N VAL A 264 1.44 -1.06 9.19
CA VAL A 264 2.50 -0.66 8.25
C VAL A 264 2.83 0.82 8.47
N LEU A 265 4.12 1.15 8.55
CA LEU A 265 4.59 2.54 8.59
C LEU A 265 4.64 3.10 7.18
N CYS A 266 4.07 4.29 6.98
CA CYS A 266 4.34 5.12 5.81
C CYS A 266 4.90 6.47 6.25
N PHE A 267 6.18 6.73 5.97
CA PHE A 267 6.82 8.00 6.23
C PHE A 267 6.81 8.86 4.96
N ASN A 268 6.37 10.12 5.08
CA ASN A 268 6.33 11.10 3.99
C ASN A 268 5.74 10.54 2.68
N PRO A 269 4.47 10.11 2.68
CA PRO A 269 3.84 9.50 1.51
C PRO A 269 3.94 10.43 0.29
N GLY A 270 4.42 9.90 -0.84
CA GLY A 270 4.56 10.60 -2.11
C GLY A 270 5.74 11.57 -2.21
N ALA A 271 6.60 11.70 -1.20
CA ALA A 271 7.82 12.52 -1.26
C ALA A 271 9.04 11.70 -1.70
N ASP A 272 10.12 12.38 -2.12
CA ASP A 272 11.41 11.74 -2.41
C ASP A 272 12.00 11.03 -1.19
N THR A 273 11.69 11.50 0.02
CA THR A 273 12.11 10.90 1.29
C THR A 273 11.18 9.78 1.77
N GLN A 274 10.25 9.30 0.95
CA GLN A 274 9.27 8.30 1.36
C GLN A 274 9.95 7.02 1.87
N LEU A 275 9.41 6.46 2.96
CA LEU A 275 9.78 5.13 3.43
C LEU A 275 8.55 4.33 3.82
N VAL A 276 8.54 3.04 3.47
CA VAL A 276 7.53 2.09 3.91
C VAL A 276 8.19 0.93 4.65
N LEU A 277 7.79 0.72 5.91
CA LEU A 277 8.26 -0.39 6.75
C LEU A 277 7.08 -1.24 7.20
N SER A 278 7.24 -2.57 7.16
CA SER A 278 6.27 -3.48 7.77
C SER A 278 6.30 -3.35 9.30
N GLY A 279 5.20 -3.71 9.97
CA GLY A 279 5.15 -3.69 11.44
C GLY A 279 6.20 -4.60 12.05
N GLN A 280 6.47 -5.76 11.45
CA GLN A 280 7.57 -6.63 11.87
C GLN A 280 8.93 -5.91 11.80
N ALA A 281 9.23 -5.18 10.72
CA ALA A 281 10.49 -4.45 10.60
C ALA A 281 10.61 -3.33 11.67
N VAL A 282 9.50 -2.65 11.98
CA VAL A 282 9.47 -1.65 13.06
C VAL A 282 9.79 -2.28 14.41
N LEU A 283 9.19 -3.43 14.73
CA LEU A 283 9.43 -4.14 15.98
C LEU A 283 10.88 -4.65 16.06
N GLU A 284 11.41 -5.23 14.98
CA GLU A 284 12.81 -5.69 14.90
C GLU A 284 13.81 -4.54 15.12
N ILE A 285 13.58 -3.37 14.53
CA ILE A 285 14.42 -2.18 14.74
C ILE A 285 14.34 -1.72 16.20
N THR A 286 13.15 -1.77 16.81
CA THR A 286 12.95 -1.39 18.21
C THR A 286 13.74 -2.28 19.15
N ASP A 287 13.67 -3.60 18.94
CA ASP A 287 14.39 -4.59 19.75
C ASP A 287 15.91 -4.44 19.60
N LEU A 288 16.40 -4.19 18.38
CA LEU A 288 17.82 -3.96 18.12
C LEU A 288 18.35 -2.75 18.89
N ILE A 289 17.62 -1.63 18.85
CA ILE A 289 17.99 -0.40 19.55
C ILE A 289 17.93 -0.60 21.07
N ALA A 290 16.91 -1.28 21.58
CA ALA A 290 16.79 -1.59 23.01
C ALA A 290 17.95 -2.46 23.51
N ALA A 291 18.41 -3.42 22.71
CA ALA A 291 19.56 -4.27 23.02
C ALA A 291 20.88 -3.48 23.06
N ASP A 292 21.07 -2.54 22.12
CA ASP A 292 22.26 -1.68 22.06
C ASP A 292 22.35 -0.77 23.30
N LEU A 293 21.24 -0.12 23.66
CA LEU A 293 21.13 0.71 24.87
C LEU A 293 21.40 -0.07 26.16
N ALA A 294 21.00 -1.35 26.22
CA ALA A 294 21.24 -2.22 27.37
C ALA A 294 22.69 -2.73 27.45
N ALA A 295 23.43 -2.77 26.33
CA ALA A 295 24.84 -3.18 26.29
C ALA A 295 25.79 -2.05 26.72
N ASP A 296 25.38 -0.79 26.55
CA ASP A 296 26.11 0.41 26.94
C ASP A 296 25.84 0.89 28.39
N SER A 297 25.00 0.17 29.15
CA SER A 297 24.60 0.45 30.54
C SER A 297 25.34 -0.40 31.57
#